data_AF-A0A2X3LPG6-F1
#
_entry.id   AF-A0A2X3LPG6-F1
#
_cell.length_a   1.000
_cell.length_b   1.000
_cell.length_c   1.000
_cell.angle_alpha   90.00
_cell.angle_beta   90.00
_cell.angle_gamma   90.00
#
_symmetry.space_group_name_H-M   'P 1'
#
loop_
_entity.id
_entity.type
_entity.pdbx_description
1 polymer ?
#
loop_
_entity_poly.entity_id
_entity_poly.type
_entity_poly.pdbx_seq_one_letter_code
_entity_poly.pdbx_strand_id
1 'polypeptide(L)'
;MQTELMDQTNLPVILLGFDGSPVYDDTAVLNRWLDVTEKDKNSRSATFYNTLPLHDGNHYPGVSKTADYKARAQKFFDELDAFFTELEKSGRKVMVVVVPEHAARLRATECRYLAYVISLARLSQTSPLG
;
A
#
# COMPACT_ATOMS: atom_id res chain seq x y z
N MET A 1 15.07 7.30 -6.38
CA MET A 1 15.27 6.08 -5.58
C MET A 1 16.00 5.08 -6.46
N GLN A 2 17.13 4.53 -6.02
CA GLN A 2 17.97 3.65 -6.84
C GLN A 2 17.95 2.23 -6.25
N THR A 3 16.78 1.61 -6.29
CA THR A 3 16.53 0.22 -5.86
C THR A 3 15.73 -0.47 -6.94
N GLU A 4 15.90 -1.78 -7.08
CA GLU A 4 15.02 -2.58 -7.93
C GLU A 4 13.60 -2.61 -7.35
N LEU A 5 12.61 -2.68 -8.23
CA LEU A 5 11.21 -2.84 -7.85
C LEU A 5 10.98 -4.28 -7.32
N MET A 6 10.20 -4.42 -6.25
CA MET A 6 9.82 -5.74 -5.74
C MET A 6 9.05 -6.51 -6.81
N ASP A 7 9.26 -7.83 -6.90
CA ASP A 7 8.61 -8.67 -7.89
C ASP A 7 7.06 -8.58 -7.83
N GLN A 8 6.46 -8.27 -8.98
CA GLN A 8 5.02 -8.09 -9.16
C GLN A 8 4.36 -9.26 -9.89
N THR A 9 5.12 -10.31 -10.25
CA THR A 9 4.56 -11.46 -10.96
C THR A 9 3.45 -12.14 -10.16
N ASN A 10 2.38 -12.55 -10.84
CA ASN A 10 1.22 -13.24 -10.27
C ASN A 10 0.49 -12.47 -9.16
N LEU A 11 0.66 -11.15 -9.05
CA LEU A 11 -0.19 -10.34 -8.19
C LEU A 11 -1.58 -10.15 -8.82
N PRO A 12 -2.66 -10.27 -8.04
CA PRO A 12 -4.00 -10.02 -8.55
C PRO A 12 -4.17 -8.54 -8.91
N VAL A 13 -4.71 -8.30 -10.10
CA VAL A 13 -5.03 -6.95 -10.61
C VAL A 13 -6.47 -6.64 -10.25
N ILE A 14 -6.69 -5.54 -9.52
CA ILE A 14 -8.03 -5.13 -9.05
C ILE A 14 -8.62 -3.97 -9.84
N LEU A 15 -7.76 -3.11 -10.39
CA LEU A 15 -8.14 -1.98 -11.22
C LEU A 15 -7.15 -1.85 -12.38
N LEU A 16 -7.56 -1.15 -13.42
CA LEU A 16 -6.66 -0.63 -14.44
C LEU A 16 -6.56 0.88 -14.26
N GLY A 17 -5.34 1.40 -14.40
CA GLY A 17 -5.05 2.83 -14.43
C GLY A 17 -5.70 3.51 -15.64
N PHE A 18 -5.69 4.83 -15.66
CA PHE A 18 -6.20 5.61 -16.81
C PHE A 18 -5.45 5.29 -18.12
N ASP A 19 -4.20 4.86 -18.01
CA ASP A 19 -3.33 4.42 -19.12
C ASP A 19 -3.44 2.92 -19.44
N GLY A 20 -4.32 2.20 -18.72
CA GLY A 20 -4.51 0.76 -18.86
C GLY A 20 -3.50 -0.10 -18.11
N SER A 21 -2.56 0.49 -17.37
CA SER A 21 -1.61 -0.26 -16.55
C SER A 21 -2.30 -0.95 -15.36
N PRO A 22 -1.78 -2.09 -14.88
CA PRO A 22 -2.40 -2.82 -13.78
C PRO A 22 -2.22 -2.09 -12.43
N VAL A 23 -3.30 -2.03 -11.65
CA VAL A 23 -3.29 -1.67 -10.23
C VAL A 23 -3.51 -2.94 -9.43
N TYR A 24 -2.50 -3.31 -8.64
CA TYR A 24 -2.50 -4.54 -7.87
C TYR A 24 -3.28 -4.40 -6.56
N ASP A 25 -3.74 -5.53 -6.03
CA ASP A 25 -4.38 -5.61 -4.71
C ASP A 25 -3.38 -5.29 -3.59
N ASP A 26 -3.71 -4.30 -2.76
CA ASP A 26 -2.83 -3.84 -1.67
C ASP A 26 -2.55 -4.96 -0.65
N THR A 27 -3.55 -5.79 -0.33
CA THR A 27 -3.37 -6.93 0.58
C THR A 27 -2.32 -7.89 0.04
N ALA A 28 -2.40 -8.25 -1.23
CA ALA A 28 -1.44 -9.15 -1.86
C ALA A 28 -0.02 -8.58 -1.91
N VAL A 29 0.13 -7.27 -2.20
CA VAL A 29 1.43 -6.60 -2.23
C VAL A 29 2.05 -6.56 -0.82
N LEU A 30 1.26 -6.17 0.18
CA LEU A 30 1.73 -6.04 1.56
C LEU A 30 2.06 -7.39 2.20
N ASN A 31 1.28 -8.44 1.91
CA ASN A 31 1.60 -9.81 2.33
C ASN A 31 2.90 -10.32 1.69
N ARG A 32 3.11 -10.07 0.39
CA ARG A 32 4.37 -10.41 -0.25
C ARG A 32 5.55 -9.68 0.37
N TRP A 33 5.38 -8.41 0.74
CA TRP A 33 6.40 -7.67 1.47
C TRP A 33 6.70 -8.30 2.84
N LEU A 34 5.69 -8.78 3.57
CA LEU A 34 5.91 -9.53 4.81
C LEU A 34 6.77 -10.78 4.56
N ASP A 35 6.42 -11.60 3.57
CA ASP A 35 7.12 -12.85 3.25
C ASP A 35 8.58 -12.61 2.83
N VAL A 36 8.82 -11.59 2.01
CA VAL A 36 10.18 -11.24 1.54
C VAL A 36 11.01 -10.73 2.72
N THR A 37 10.45 -9.83 3.53
CA THR A 37 11.19 -9.25 4.67
C THR A 37 11.30 -10.18 5.87
N GLU A 38 10.50 -11.25 5.95
CA GLU A 38 10.65 -12.29 6.96
C GLU A 38 11.92 -13.12 6.72
N LYS A 39 12.39 -13.27 5.49
CA LYS A 39 13.63 -14.00 5.21
C LYS A 39 14.86 -13.30 5.81
N ASP A 40 14.80 -11.98 5.99
CA ASP A 40 15.87 -11.14 6.53
C ASP A 40 15.64 -10.76 8.01
N LYS A 41 15.35 -11.74 8.87
CA LYS A 41 14.86 -11.55 10.26
C LYS A 41 15.65 -10.56 11.13
N ASN A 42 16.92 -10.26 10.85
CA ASN A 42 17.77 -9.43 11.71
C ASN A 42 18.30 -8.13 11.07
N SER A 43 17.93 -7.80 9.82
CA SER A 43 18.38 -6.56 9.19
C SER A 43 17.37 -5.41 9.39
N ARG A 44 17.90 -4.20 9.54
CA ARG A 44 17.11 -2.97 9.44
C ARG A 44 16.76 -2.75 7.97
N SER A 45 15.50 -2.49 7.68
CA SER A 45 15.03 -2.19 6.34
C SER A 45 14.11 -0.97 6.37
N ALA A 46 14.13 -0.21 5.27
CA ALA A 46 13.17 0.84 5.00
C ALA A 46 12.57 0.56 3.62
N THR A 47 11.25 0.56 3.55
CA THR A 47 10.48 0.30 2.33
C THR A 47 9.64 1.51 2.02
N PHE A 48 9.76 1.96 0.77
CA PHE A 48 8.87 2.94 0.19
C PHE A 48 7.80 2.21 -0.62
N TYR A 49 6.55 2.31 -0.19
CA TYR A 49 5.42 1.72 -0.88
C TYR A 49 4.52 2.83 -1.41
N ASN A 50 4.44 2.94 -2.75
CA ASN A 50 3.51 3.85 -3.41
C ASN A 50 2.30 3.06 -3.92
N THR A 51 1.10 3.51 -3.59
CA THR A 51 -0.14 2.84 -4.00
C THR A 51 -1.13 3.84 -4.57
N LEU A 52 -1.83 3.42 -5.62
CA LEU A 52 -2.68 4.29 -6.43
C LEU A 52 -4.11 3.77 -6.70
N PRO A 53 -4.74 2.93 -5.83
CA PRO A 53 -6.11 2.47 -6.05
C PRO A 53 -7.13 3.61 -6.02
N LEU A 54 -6.80 4.75 -5.38
CA LEU A 54 -7.66 5.93 -5.24
C LEU A 54 -7.43 6.99 -6.32
N HIS A 55 -6.53 6.75 -7.27
CA HIS A 55 -6.31 7.68 -8.39
C HIS A 55 -7.57 7.82 -9.25
N ASP A 56 -7.80 9.01 -9.80
CA ASP A 56 -8.93 9.25 -10.68
C ASP A 56 -8.73 8.55 -12.03
N GLY A 57 -9.82 8.18 -12.70
CA GLY A 57 -9.76 7.43 -13.97
C GLY A 57 -9.52 5.92 -13.83
N ASN A 58 -9.17 5.42 -12.64
CA ASN A 58 -9.09 3.99 -12.41
C ASN A 58 -10.45 3.31 -12.63
N HIS A 59 -10.45 2.17 -13.30
CA HIS A 59 -11.66 1.43 -13.63
C HIS A 59 -11.47 -0.08 -13.43
N TYR A 60 -12.57 -0.80 -13.23
CA TYR A 60 -12.50 -2.26 -13.10
C TYR A 60 -12.21 -2.90 -14.47
N PRO A 61 -11.43 -3.99 -14.52
CA PRO A 61 -11.20 -4.71 -15.76
C PRO A 61 -12.53 -5.07 -16.46
N GLY A 62 -12.63 -4.73 -17.75
CA GLY A 62 -13.85 -4.94 -18.54
C GLY A 62 -14.95 -3.88 -18.36
N VAL A 63 -14.73 -2.86 -17.54
CA VAL A 63 -15.67 -1.74 -17.33
C VAL A 63 -14.99 -0.43 -17.73
N SER A 64 -15.56 0.30 -18.70
CA SER A 64 -15.00 1.58 -19.16
C SER A 64 -15.27 2.75 -18.20
N LYS A 65 -16.25 2.61 -17.32
CA LYS A 65 -16.61 3.64 -16.33
C LYS A 65 -15.62 3.62 -15.17
N THR A 66 -15.16 4.81 -14.78
CA THR A 66 -14.36 5.02 -13.56
C THR A 66 -15.06 4.39 -12.35
N ALA A 67 -14.28 3.63 -11.57
CA ALA A 67 -14.77 2.98 -10.37
C ALA A 67 -15.12 4.01 -9.29
N ASP A 68 -16.22 3.78 -8.58
CA ASP A 68 -16.70 4.67 -7.53
C ASP A 68 -15.62 4.93 -6.47
N TYR A 69 -15.39 6.19 -6.14
CA TYR A 69 -14.32 6.55 -5.21
C TYR A 69 -14.61 6.04 -3.80
N LYS A 70 -15.85 6.16 -3.32
CA LYS A 70 -16.21 5.78 -1.95
C LYS A 70 -16.02 4.28 -1.74
N ALA A 71 -16.47 3.46 -2.69
CA ALA A 71 -16.27 2.02 -2.66
C ALA A 71 -14.78 1.64 -2.65
N ARG A 72 -13.95 2.27 -3.49
CA ARG A 72 -12.50 2.03 -3.52
C ARG A 72 -11.79 2.48 -2.25
N ALA A 73 -12.16 3.63 -1.70
CA ALA A 73 -11.60 4.15 -0.46
C ALA A 73 -11.93 3.24 0.72
N GLN A 74 -13.19 2.79 0.83
CA GLN A 74 -13.59 1.84 1.86
C GLN A 74 -12.77 0.56 1.77
N LYS A 75 -12.68 -0.05 0.57
CA LYS A 75 -11.87 -1.25 0.35
C LYS A 75 -10.43 -1.01 0.80
N PHE A 76 -9.79 0.06 0.35
CA PHE A 76 -8.40 0.37 0.68
C PHE A 76 -8.17 0.50 2.19
N PHE A 77 -9.07 1.19 2.91
CA PHE A 77 -8.93 1.33 4.36
C PHE A 77 -9.19 0.02 5.10
N ASP A 78 -10.13 -0.80 4.64
CA ASP A 78 -10.37 -2.14 5.21
C ASP A 78 -9.13 -3.04 5.02
N GLU A 79 -8.46 -2.96 3.87
CA GLU A 79 -7.23 -3.71 3.60
C GLU A 79 -6.05 -3.23 4.44
N LEU A 80 -5.91 -1.93 4.65
CA LEU A 80 -4.89 -1.37 5.55
C LEU A 80 -5.12 -1.79 7.00
N ASP A 81 -6.36 -1.78 7.48
CA ASP A 81 -6.70 -2.19 8.85
C ASP A 81 -6.43 -3.68 9.07
N ALA A 82 -6.80 -4.51 8.08
CA ALA A 82 -6.46 -5.94 8.09
C ALA A 82 -4.94 -6.16 8.11
N PHE A 83 -4.18 -5.40 7.33
CA PHE A 83 -2.72 -5.48 7.34
C PHE A 83 -2.10 -5.05 8.68
N PHE A 84 -2.63 -4.01 9.33
CA PHE A 84 -2.17 -3.61 10.67
C PHE A 84 -2.45 -4.71 11.69
N THR A 85 -3.60 -5.37 11.61
CA THR A 85 -3.92 -6.53 12.42
C THR A 85 -2.92 -7.68 12.22
N GLU A 86 -2.52 -7.96 10.97
CA GLU A 86 -1.49 -8.98 10.68
C GLU A 86 -0.09 -8.57 11.16
N LEU A 87 0.25 -7.27 11.07
CA LEU A 87 1.49 -6.74 11.64
C LEU A 87 1.54 -6.90 13.16
N GLU A 88 0.44 -6.63 13.87
CA GLU A 88 0.34 -6.84 15.31
C GLU A 88 0.53 -8.32 15.68
N LYS A 89 -0.15 -9.22 14.97
CA LYS A 89 0.00 -10.68 15.16
C LYS A 89 1.43 -11.16 14.89
N SER A 90 2.13 -10.54 13.95
CA SER A 90 3.51 -10.92 13.60
C SER A 90 4.52 -10.66 14.74
N GLY A 91 4.18 -9.83 15.73
CA GLY A 91 5.08 -9.43 16.82
C GLY A 91 6.31 -8.64 16.37
N ARG A 92 6.34 -8.19 15.11
CA ARG A 92 7.49 -7.47 14.53
C ARG A 92 7.51 -6.02 15.01
N LYS A 93 8.71 -5.51 15.25
CA LYS A 93 8.95 -4.07 15.50
C LYS A 93 8.95 -3.32 14.17
N VAL A 94 7.79 -2.80 13.77
CA VAL A 94 7.60 -2.04 12.53
C VAL A 94 7.04 -0.66 12.88
N MET A 95 7.59 0.37 12.25
CA MET A 95 7.03 1.72 12.25
C MET A 95 6.39 1.95 10.89
N VAL A 96 5.07 2.11 10.90
CA VAL A 96 4.31 2.45 9.69
C VAL A 96 4.06 3.95 9.65
N VAL A 97 4.43 4.59 8.54
CA VAL A 97 4.11 6.00 8.29
C VAL A 97 3.27 6.08 7.03
N VAL A 98 2.02 6.51 7.21
CA VAL A 98 1.08 6.70 6.10
C VAL A 98 1.09 8.18 5.73
N VAL A 99 1.70 8.52 4.59
CA VAL A 99 1.83 9.89 4.11
C VAL A 99 1.08 10.03 2.79
N PRO A 100 0.04 10.85 2.73
CA PRO A 100 -0.63 11.07 1.47
C PRO A 100 0.20 11.95 0.51
N GLU A 101 0.21 11.63 -0.78
CA GLU A 101 0.91 12.41 -1.81
C GLU A 101 0.19 13.73 -2.08
N HIS A 102 -1.05 13.65 -2.58
CA HIS A 102 -1.92 14.79 -2.82
C HIS A 102 -3.38 14.39 -2.70
N ALA A 103 -4.27 15.38 -2.65
CA ALA A 103 -5.71 15.16 -2.58
C ALA A 103 -6.35 15.03 -3.96
N ALA A 104 -7.28 14.08 -4.12
CA ALA A 104 -8.20 14.04 -5.25
C ALA A 104 -9.28 15.12 -5.07
N ARG A 105 -9.56 15.90 -6.13
CA ARG A 105 -10.55 16.98 -6.11
C ARG A 105 -11.97 16.44 -6.32
N LEU A 106 -12.50 15.72 -5.32
CA LEU A 106 -13.80 15.04 -5.40
C LEU A 106 -15.01 15.97 -5.22
N ARG A 107 -14.83 17.11 -4.55
CA ARG A 107 -15.85 18.17 -4.44
C ARG A 107 -15.20 19.54 -4.69
N ALA A 108 -15.97 20.44 -5.28
CA ALA A 108 -15.51 21.78 -5.62
C ALA A 108 -15.26 22.68 -4.40
N THR A 109 -15.82 22.36 -3.23
CA THR A 109 -15.87 23.30 -2.09
C THR A 109 -15.33 22.85 -0.74
N GLU A 110 -15.17 21.57 -0.37
CA GLU A 110 -14.43 21.24 0.87
C GLU A 110 -14.14 19.73 1.10
N CYS A 111 -13.08 19.50 1.88
CA CYS A 111 -12.43 18.26 2.34
C CYS A 111 -11.84 17.30 1.28
N ARG A 112 -10.54 17.04 1.47
CA ARG A 112 -9.55 16.49 0.53
C ARG A 112 -9.17 15.06 0.95
N TYR A 113 -9.43 14.03 0.13
CA TYR A 113 -8.99 12.65 0.40
C TYR A 113 -8.00 12.15 -0.67
N LEU A 114 -7.17 11.17 -0.31
CA LEU A 114 -5.72 11.18 -0.52
C LEU A 114 -5.23 10.05 -1.46
N ALA A 115 -4.19 10.28 -2.27
CA ALA A 115 -3.31 9.20 -2.76
C ALA A 115 -2.30 8.88 -1.64
N TYR A 116 -1.98 7.61 -1.39
CA TYR A 116 -1.19 7.21 -0.22
C TYR A 116 0.21 6.71 -0.60
N VAL A 117 1.22 7.32 0.00
CA VAL A 117 2.57 6.76 0.12
C VAL A 117 2.68 6.18 1.52
N ILE A 118 2.86 4.87 1.62
CA ILE A 118 3.15 4.22 2.89
C ILE A 118 4.66 4.01 2.96
N SER A 119 5.32 4.73 3.84
CA SER A 119 6.70 4.45 4.21
C SER A 119 6.71 3.49 5.39
N LEU A 120 7.15 2.26 5.15
CA LEU A 120 7.31 1.23 6.19
C LEU A 120 8.78 1.22 6.61
N ALA A 121 9.07 1.62 7.84
CA ALA A 121 10.41 1.57 8.41
C ALA A 121 10.48 0.47 9.48
N ARG A 122 11.41 -0.46 9.36
CA ARG A 122 11.66 -1.47 10.39
C ARG A 122 12.79 -0.99 11.31
N LEU A 123 12.47 -0.77 12.58
CA LEU A 123 13.46 -0.39 13.60
C LEU A 123 14.07 -1.67 14.22
N SER A 124 15.41 -1.82 14.21
CA SER A 124 16.05 -2.87 15.03
C SER A 124 16.41 -2.32 16.41
N GLN A 125 16.08 -3.08 17.46
CA GLN A 125 16.69 -2.87 18.77
C GLN A 125 18.12 -3.41 18.72
N THR A 126 19.06 -2.58 19.17
CA THR A 126 20.26 -3.08 19.82
C THR A 126 19.79 -3.76 21.11
N SER A 127 20.11 -5.04 21.32
CA SER A 127 19.93 -5.64 22.66
C SER A 127 20.62 -4.74 23.68
N PRO A 128 20.01 -4.48 24.86
CA PRO A 128 20.83 -4.16 26.01
C PRO A 128 21.66 -5.42 26.30
N LEU A 129 22.98 -5.24 26.34
CA LEU A 129 23.89 -6.26 26.85
C LEU A 129 23.38 -6.71 28.23
N GLY A 130 23.11 -8.00 28.38
CA GLY A 130 22.71 -8.65 29.62
C GLY A 130 23.16 -10.10 29.57
#